data_AF-A0A519D1G0-F1
#
_entry.id   AF-A0A519D1G0-F1
#
_cell.length_a   1.000
_cell.length_b   1.000
_cell.length_c   1.000
_cell.angle_alpha   90.00
_cell.angle_beta   90.00
_cell.angle_gamma   90.00
#
_symmetry.space_group_name_H-M   'P 1'
#
loop_
_entity.id
_entity.type
_entity.pdbx_description
1 polymer ?
#
loop_
_entity_poly.entity_id
_entity_poly.type
_entity_poly.pdbx_seq_one_letter_code
_entity_poly.pdbx_strand_id
1 'polypeptide(L)' 'MDREQVVVVAKLVGYLLIIAGIIMLFSAIMYLITVPGNLVVVGWVIVGALMLGIGATGLRYIKKLF' A
#
# COMPACT_ATOMS: atom_id res chain seq x y z
N MET A 1 14.99 12.67 -18.29
CA MET A 1 14.32 12.99 -17.01
C MET A 1 15.40 13.21 -15.97
N ASP A 2 15.37 14.34 -15.27
CA ASP A 2 16.29 14.59 -14.17
C ASP A 2 16.11 13.54 -13.07
N ARG A 3 17.22 13.04 -12.52
CA ARG A 3 17.21 12.03 -11.45
C ARG A 3 16.34 12.47 -10.26
N GLU A 4 16.31 13.76 -9.96
CA GLU A 4 15.48 14.34 -8.90
C GLU A 4 13.98 14.15 -9.16
N GLN A 5 13.52 14.37 -10.40
CA GLN A 5 12.12 14.19 -10.78
C GLN A 5 11.68 12.73 -10.59
N VAL A 6 12.54 11.76 -10.97
CA VAL A 6 12.27 10.33 -10.81
C VAL A 6 12.13 9.95 -9.34
N VAL A 7 12.95 10.53 -8.46
CA VAL A 7 12.89 10.30 -7.01
C VAL A 7 11.60 10.86 -6.40
N VAL A 8 11.18 12.06 -6.81
CA VAL A 8 9.94 12.67 -6.33
C VAL A 8 8.73 11.83 -6.73
N VAL A 9 8.68 11.37 -7.98
CA VAL A 9 7.60 10.49 -8.47
C VAL A 9 7.61 9.17 -7.72
N ALA A 10 8.78 8.55 -7.50
CA ALA A 10 8.87 7.28 -6.79
C ALA A 10 8.42 7.40 -5.32
N LYS A 11 8.73 8.52 -4.65
CA LYS A 11 8.20 8.81 -3.31
C LYS A 11 6.68 8.98 -3.32
N LEU A 12 6.15 9.73 -4.28
CA LEU A 12 4.70 9.93 -4.42
C LEU A 12 3.96 8.60 -4.63
N VAL A 13 4.48 7.75 -5.53
CA VAL A 13 3.93 6.41 -5.79
C VAL A 13 3.97 5.55 -4.53
N GLY A 14 5.06 5.60 -3.76
CA GLY A 14 5.17 4.89 -2.48
C GLY A 14 4.12 5.32 -1.45
N TYR A 15 3.90 6.63 -1.31
CA TYR A 15 2.84 7.16 -0.44
C TYR A 15 1.44 6.75 -0.90
N LEU A 16 1.17 6.79 -2.21
CA LEU A 16 -0.11 6.36 -2.77
C LEU A 16 -0.37 4.87 -2.52
N LEU A 17 0.65 4.02 -2.65
CA LEU A 17 0.57 2.59 -2.32
C LEU A 17 0.22 2.36 -0.85
N ILE A 18 0.82 3.12 0.06
CA ILE A 18 0.50 3.03 1.49
C ILE A 18 -0.94 3.44 1.75
N ILE A 19 -1.38 4.59 1.21
CA ILE A 19 -2.74 5.09 1.40
C ILE A 19 -3.77 4.09 0.86
N ALA A 20 -3.54 3.56 -0.35
CA ALA A 20 -4.40 2.55 -0.95
C ALA A 20 -4.48 1.28 -0.09
N GLY A 21 -3.33 0.81 0.42
CA GLY A 21 -3.28 -0.34 1.33
C GLY A 21 -4.07 -0.12 2.62
N ILE A 22 -3.96 1.06 3.23
CA ILE A 22 -4.73 1.42 4.44
C ILE A 22 -6.23 1.40 4.16
N ILE A 23 -6.68 2.07 3.09
CA ILE A 23 -8.11 2.13 2.73
C ILE A 23 -8.67 0.73 2.47
N MET A 24 -7.92 -0.12 1.76
CA MET A 24 -8.33 -1.49 1.46
C MET A 24 -8.46 -2.35 2.73
N LEU A 25 -7.48 -2.26 3.65
CA LEU A 25 -7.55 -2.98 4.93
C LEU A 25 -8.71 -2.49 5.78
N PHE A 26 -8.93 -1.17 5.84
CA PHE A 26 -10.06 -0.59 6.57
C PHE A 26 -11.40 -1.10 6.03
N SER A 27 -11.56 -1.11 4.70
CA SER A 27 -12.76 -1.64 4.04
C SER A 27 -12.95 -3.14 4.31
N ALA A 28 -11.88 -3.93 4.26
CA ALA A 28 -11.93 -5.36 4.56
C ALA A 28 -12.36 -5.63 6.01
N ILE A 29 -11.87 -4.85 6.98
CA ILE A 29 -12.29 -4.93 8.39
C ILE A 29 -13.77 -4.57 8.53
N MET A 30 -14.21 -3.48 7.91
CA MET A 30 -15.62 -3.05 7.94
C MET A 30 -16.57 -4.08 7.32
N TYR A 31 -16.11 -4.79 6.29
CA TYR A 31 -16.88 -5.87 5.68
C TYR A 31 -16.97 -7.09 6.62
N LEU A 32 -15.86 -7.48 7.26
CA LEU A 32 -15.79 -8.61 8.19
C LEU A 32 -16.73 -8.45 9.40
N ILE A 33 -16.92 -7.22 9.88
CA ILE A 33 -17.87 -6.95 10.99
C ILE A 33 -19.33 -6.92 10.56
N THR A 34 -19.61 -6.73 9.27
CA THR A 34 -20.99 -6.61 8.74
C THR A 34 -21.50 -7.92 8.12
N VAL A 35 -20.61 -8.75 7.57
CA VAL A 35 -20.98 -10.00 6.89
C VAL A 35 -20.08 -11.14 7.37
N PRO A 36 -20.66 -12.30 7.77
CA PRO A 36 -19.86 -13.45 8.18
C PRO A 36 -19.10 -14.05 6.99
N GLY A 37 -17.78 -14.14 7.14
CA GLY A 37 -16.87 -15.07 6.45
C GLY A 37 -16.95 -15.13 4.92
N ASN A 38 -16.15 -14.30 4.24
CA ASN A 38 -16.01 -14.36 2.77
C ASN A 38 -14.52 -14.45 2.37
N LEU A 39 -14.18 -15.46 1.56
CA LEU A 39 -12.83 -15.69 1.03
C LEU A 39 -12.30 -14.50 0.20
N VAL A 40 -13.19 -13.71 -0.41
CA VAL A 40 -12.82 -12.48 -1.14
C VAL A 40 -12.13 -11.47 -0.22
N VAL A 41 -12.58 -11.38 1.04
CA VAL A 41 -12.03 -10.46 2.05
C VAL A 41 -10.62 -10.88 2.44
N VAL A 42 -10.35 -12.18 2.51
CA VAL A 42 -8.98 -12.70 2.74
C VAL A 42 -8.05 -12.23 1.61
N GLY A 43 -8.53 -12.29 0.36
CA GLY A 43 -7.80 -11.73 -0.79
C GLY A 43 -7.51 -10.23 -0.63
N TRP A 44 -8.50 -9.44 -0.22
CA TRP A 44 -8.33 -8.00 0.01
C TRP A 44 -7.34 -7.68 1.12
N VAL A 45 -7.33 -8.46 2.21
CA VAL A 45 -6.36 -8.29 3.30
C VAL A 45 -4.93 -8.56 2.82
N ILE A 46 -4.73 -9.63 2.05
CA ILE A 46 -3.42 -9.97 1.49
C ILE A 46 -2.93 -8.85 0.57
N VAL A 47 -3.77 -8.39 -0.36
CA VAL A 47 -3.42 -7.31 -1.29
C VAL A 47 -3.13 -6.01 -0.54
N GLY A 48 -3.95 -5.64 0.43
CA GLY A 48 -3.74 -4.44 1.25
C GLY A 48 -2.42 -4.50 2.03
N ALA A 49 -2.10 -5.64 2.65
CA ALA A 49 -0.84 -5.83 3.36
C ALA A 49 0.38 -5.77 2.43
N LEU A 50 0.29 -6.34 1.23
CA LEU A 50 1.35 -6.25 0.22
C LEU A 50 1.57 -4.80 -0.24
N MET A 51 0.49 -4.05 -0.48
CA MET A 51 0.58 -2.64 -0.87
C MET A 51 1.32 -1.80 0.19
N LEU A 52 1.02 -2.02 1.48
CA LEU A 52 1.74 -1.38 2.58
C LEU A 52 3.22 -1.77 2.59
N GLY A 53 3.51 -3.08 2.48
CA GLY A 53 4.87 -3.59 2.51
C GLY A 53 5.73 -3.05 1.36
N ILE A 54 5.18 -3.00 0.15
CA ILE A 54 5.86 -2.48 -1.05
C ILE A 54 6.05 -0.97 -0.92
N GLY A 55 5.02 -0.21 -0.55
CA GLY A 55 5.11 1.24 -0.40
C GLY A 55 6.14 1.65 0.67
N ALA A 56 6.12 0.99 1.83
CA ALA A 56 7.07 1.24 2.91
C ALA A 56 8.51 0.86 2.53
N THR A 57 8.69 -0.31 1.91
CA THR A 57 10.00 -0.80 1.46
C THR A 57 10.57 0.09 0.36
N GLY A 58 9.75 0.48 -0.62
CA GLY A 58 10.13 1.37 -1.71
C GLY A 58 10.60 2.74 -1.20
N LEU A 59 9.86 3.35 -0.28
CA LEU A 59 10.27 4.60 0.36
C LEU A 59 11.57 4.46 1.15
N ARG A 60 11.77 3.34 1.85
CA ARG A 60 12.99 3.05 2.62
C ARG A 60 14.21 2.89 1.71
N TYR A 61 14.06 2.23 0.56
CA TYR A 61 15.15 2.11 -0.42
C TYR A 61 15.50 3.45 -1.06
N ILE A 62 14.50 4.26 -1.43
CA ILE A 62 14.73 5.61 -1.96
C ILE A 62 15.50 6.48 -0.96
N LYS A 63 15.15 6.41 0.33
CA LYS A 63 15.88 7.12 1.41
C LYS A 63 17.30 6.60 1.69
N LYS A 64 17.64 5.38 1.26
CA LYS A 64 18.99 4.81 1.45
C LYS A 64 19.91 5.04 0.25
N LEU A 65 19.34 5.22 -0.93
CA LEU A 65 20.08 5.38 -2.20
C LEU A 65 20.41 6.85 -2.52
N PHE A 66 19.81 7.79 -1.80
CA PHE A 66 20.01 9.24 -1.90
C PHE A 66 20.17 9.83 -0.51
#